data_AF-A0A5C6EXI7-F1
#
_entry.id   AF-A0A5C6EXI7-F1
#
_cell.length_a   1.000
_cell.length_b   1.000
_cell.length_c   1.000
_cell.angle_alpha   90.00
_cell.angle_beta   90.00
_cell.angle_gamma   90.00
#
_symmetry.space_group_name_H-M   'P 1'
#
loop_
_entity.id
_entity.type
_entity.pdbx_description
1 polymer ?
#
loop_
_entity_poly.entity_id
_entity_poly.type
_entity_poly.pdbx_seq_one_letter_code
_entity_poly.pdbx_strand_id
1 'polypeptide(L)'
;MNTKYTYRRLSRDNAVVLLADHQSGLVNLEQGYSPDEFRNNVLALAGRNQLLIAGALTEVCVAFPVLSAQEEGFDVFVVTDASGTFNEVTRYAAWTRMAAGMCAIDELDGRCQRTAS
;
A
#
# COMPACT_ATOMS: atom_id res chain seq x y z
N MET A 1 16.20 3.06 -16.94
CA MET A 1 16.88 3.11 -15.63
C MET A 1 16.46 1.89 -14.85
N ASN A 2 17.39 0.95 -14.61
CA ASN A 2 17.09 -0.30 -13.91
C ASN A 2 17.28 -0.07 -12.40
N THR A 3 16.29 0.55 -11.75
CA THR A 3 16.27 0.72 -10.30
C THR A 3 15.82 -0.59 -9.67
N LYS A 4 16.79 -1.43 -9.31
CA LYS A 4 16.56 -2.69 -8.61
C LYS A 4 15.95 -2.39 -7.23
N TYR A 5 14.65 -2.62 -7.07
CA TYR A 5 13.98 -2.55 -5.77
C TYR A 5 14.72 -3.47 -4.78
N THR A 6 15.23 -2.89 -3.69
CA THR A 6 15.94 -3.64 -2.67
C THR A 6 14.97 -3.94 -1.54
N TYR A 7 14.53 -5.19 -1.48
CA TYR A 7 13.67 -5.65 -0.40
C TYR A 7 14.33 -5.43 0.96
N ARG A 8 13.65 -4.68 1.83
CA ARG A 8 13.95 -4.58 3.25
C ARG A 8 12.87 -5.32 4.02
N ARG A 9 13.26 -6.07 5.05
CA ARG A 9 12.28 -6.78 5.89
C ARG A 9 11.41 -5.76 6.62
N LEU A 10 10.11 -6.05 6.70
CA LEU A 10 9.16 -5.25 7.46
C LEU A 10 9.56 -5.19 8.94
N SER A 11 9.55 -4.00 9.52
CA SER A 11 9.88 -3.73 10.92
C SER A 11 8.70 -3.08 11.63
N ARG A 12 8.35 -3.60 12.82
CA ARG A 12 7.29 -3.04 13.67
C ARG A 12 7.54 -1.56 14.00
N ASP A 13 8.80 -1.19 14.17
CA ASP A 13 9.18 0.16 14.60
C ASP A 13 9.33 1.14 13.43
N ASN A 14 9.09 0.71 12.19
CA ASN A 14 9.26 1.55 10.99
C ASN A 14 8.09 1.43 9.99
N ALA A 15 7.11 0.58 10.29
CA ALA A 15 5.98 0.31 9.42
C ALA A 15 4.73 1.08 9.84
N VAL A 16 3.96 1.50 8.84
CA VAL A 16 2.58 1.96 8.97
C VAL A 16 1.69 1.02 8.16
N VAL A 17 0.52 0.71 8.71
CA VAL A 17 -0.52 -0.07 8.01
C VAL A 17 -1.56 0.89 7.46
N LEU A 18 -1.82 0.80 6.16
CA LEU A 18 -2.86 1.54 5.46
C LEU A 18 -3.94 0.56 4.97
N LEU A 19 -5.13 0.65 5.55
CA LEU A 19 -6.30 -0.11 5.12
C LEU A 19 -7.20 0.81 4.30
N ALA A 20 -7.15 0.68 2.98
CA ALA A 20 -7.87 1.54 2.05
C ALA A 20 -9.24 0.93 1.67
N ASP A 21 -10.31 1.68 1.88
CA ASP A 21 -11.69 1.34 1.44
C ASP A 21 -12.19 -0.06 1.85
N HIS A 22 -11.82 -0.50 3.04
CA HIS A 22 -12.50 -1.64 3.69
C HIS A 22 -13.88 -1.21 4.25
N GLN A 23 -14.71 -0.58 3.41
CA GLN A 23 -15.97 0.06 3.80
C GLN A 23 -17.18 -0.82 3.51
N SER A 24 -18.01 -1.07 4.53
CA SER A 24 -19.40 -1.52 4.37
C SER A 24 -20.33 -0.29 4.17
N GLY A 25 -20.17 0.42 3.04
CA GLY A 25 -21.22 1.31 2.49
C GLY A 25 -21.26 2.80 2.89
N LEU A 26 -20.15 3.47 3.24
CA LEU A 26 -20.22 4.80 3.86
C LEU A 26 -19.10 5.78 3.43
N VAL A 27 -19.37 6.70 2.49
CA VAL A 27 -18.55 7.91 2.28
C VAL A 27 -19.37 9.21 2.26
N ASN A 28 -20.66 9.18 2.60
CA ASN A 28 -21.52 10.38 2.57
C ASN A 28 -21.43 11.28 3.83
N LEU A 29 -20.40 11.16 4.68
CA LEU A 29 -20.36 11.82 6.01
C LEU A 29 -19.03 12.50 6.40
N GLU A 30 -18.02 12.55 5.54
CA GLU A 30 -16.67 12.90 6.01
C GLU A 30 -16.51 14.41 6.27
N GLN A 31 -16.45 14.78 7.56
CA GLN A 31 -15.93 16.07 8.02
C GLN A 31 -14.40 16.01 8.06
N GLY A 32 -13.74 17.04 7.54
CA GLY A 32 -12.28 17.10 7.44
C GLY A 32 -11.55 17.27 8.77
N TYR A 33 -10.27 16.88 8.78
CA TYR A 33 -9.34 17.05 9.90
C TYR A 33 -9.00 18.52 10.17
N SER A 34 -8.73 18.86 11.43
CA SER A 34 -8.12 20.15 11.77
C SER A 34 -6.64 20.19 11.31
N PRO A 35 -6.06 21.37 11.02
CA PRO A 35 -4.67 21.47 10.57
C PRO A 35 -3.64 20.86 11.52
N ASP A 36 -3.87 20.95 12.84
CA ASP A 36 -2.97 20.40 13.86
C ASP A 36 -3.03 18.87 13.89
N GLU A 37 -4.22 18.30 13.73
CA GLU A 37 -4.43 16.86 13.64
C GLU A 37 -3.80 16.30 12.37
N PHE A 38 -3.98 16.97 11.24
CA PHE A 38 -3.31 16.63 9.99
C PHE A 38 -1.78 16.71 10.13
N ARG A 39 -1.25 17.77 10.75
CA ARG A 39 0.18 17.93 11.00
C ARG A 39 0.75 16.82 11.89
N ASN A 40 0.05 16.45 12.97
CA ASN A 40 0.50 15.39 13.87
C ASN A 40 0.49 14.02 13.18
N ASN A 41 -0.52 13.74 12.35
CA ASN A 41 -0.58 12.53 11.54
C ASN A 41 0.58 12.48 10.53
N VAL A 42 0.86 13.59 9.85
CA VAL A 42 2.01 13.71 8.94
C VAL A 42 3.34 13.53 9.67
N LEU A 43 3.50 14.09 10.88
CA LEU A 43 4.72 13.91 11.68
C LEU A 43 4.89 12.48 12.20
N ALA A 44 3.79 11.81 12.55
CA ALA A 44 3.82 10.39 12.92
C ALA A 44 4.23 9.50 11.74
N LEU A 45 3.84 9.89 10.52
CA LEU A 45 4.27 9.27 9.26
C LEU A 45 5.72 9.61 8.89
N ALA A 46 6.20 10.84 9.16
CA ALA A 46 7.52 11.32 8.73
C ALA A 46 8.70 10.53 9.32
N GLY A 47 8.49 9.76 10.39
CA GLY A 47 9.48 8.86 10.98
C GLY A 47 9.39 7.41 10.52
N ARG A 48 8.57 7.12 9.50
CA ARG A 48 8.26 5.78 9.02
C ARG A 48 8.51 5.70 7.52
N ASN A 49 9.28 4.71 7.10
CA ASN A 49 9.63 4.55 5.68
C ASN A 49 9.02 3.29 5.05
N GLN A 50 8.28 2.49 5.82
CA GLN A 50 7.67 1.25 5.34
C GLN A 50 6.15 1.34 5.37
N LEU A 51 5.49 1.04 4.26
CA LEU A 51 4.03 1.08 4.13
C LEU A 51 3.50 -0.32 3.82
N LEU A 52 2.63 -0.83 4.68
CA LEU A 52 1.87 -2.06 4.46
C LEU A 52 0.45 -1.68 4.03
N ILE A 53 0.08 -1.96 2.79
CA ILE A 53 -1.16 -1.48 2.17
C ILE A 53 -2.07 -2.67 1.84
N ALA A 54 -3.34 -2.59 2.23
CA ALA A 54 -4.38 -3.54 1.84
C ALA A 54 -5.68 -2.78 1.56
N GLY A 55 -6.52 -3.26 0.64
CA GLY A 55 -7.77 -2.58 0.36
C GLY A 55 -8.53 -3.03 -0.88
N ALA A 56 -9.73 -2.45 -1.06
CA ALA A 56 -10.55 -2.62 -2.25
C ALA A 56 -10.99 -1.23 -2.73
N LEU A 57 -10.96 -0.87 -4.01
CA LEU A 57 -10.60 -1.64 -5.20
C LEU A 57 -9.09 -1.60 -5.47
N THR A 58 -8.48 -2.75 -5.77
CA THR A 58 -7.04 -2.91 -5.97
C THR A 58 -6.46 -1.90 -6.98
N GLU A 59 -7.16 -1.61 -8.05
CA GLU A 59 -6.69 -0.74 -9.13
C GLU A 59 -6.76 0.76 -8.84
N VAL A 60 -7.54 1.17 -7.83
CA VAL A 60 -7.72 2.56 -7.43
C VAL A 60 -7.09 2.77 -6.06
N CYS A 61 -7.75 2.29 -5.01
CA CYS A 61 -7.45 2.63 -3.62
C CYS A 61 -6.18 1.95 -3.10
N VAL A 62 -5.69 0.91 -3.78
CA VAL A 62 -4.39 0.29 -3.48
C VAL A 62 -3.33 0.76 -4.47
N ALA A 63 -3.60 0.71 -5.77
CA ALA A 63 -2.55 1.00 -6.75
C ALA A 63 -2.07 2.46 -6.78
N PHE A 64 -2.95 3.43 -6.57
CA PHE A 64 -2.52 4.83 -6.52
C PHE A 64 -1.59 5.15 -5.35
N PRO A 65 -1.93 4.83 -4.09
CA PRO A 65 -1.01 5.11 -2.98
C PRO A 65 0.28 4.28 -3.07
N VAL A 66 0.23 3.05 -3.62
CA VAL A 66 1.44 2.25 -3.83
C VAL A 66 2.39 2.93 -4.80
N LEU A 67 1.91 3.40 -5.96
CA LEU A 67 2.77 4.06 -6.95
C LEU A 67 3.33 5.38 -6.43
N SER A 68 2.52 6.21 -5.78
CA SER A 68 2.99 7.47 -5.17
C SER A 68 4.06 7.21 -4.12
N ALA A 69 3.84 6.24 -3.24
CA ALA A 69 4.80 5.89 -2.21
C ALA A 69 6.11 5.32 -2.77
N GLN A 70 6.04 4.57 -3.88
CA GLN A 70 7.24 4.10 -4.60
C GLN A 70 8.04 5.28 -5.17
N GLU A 71 7.38 6.27 -5.78
CA GLU A 71 8.02 7.47 -6.31
C GLU A 71 8.68 8.32 -5.20
N GLU A 72 8.08 8.35 -4.01
CA GLU A 72 8.61 9.01 -2.82
C GLU A 72 9.71 8.19 -2.09
N GLY A 73 9.95 6.95 -2.53
CA GLY A 73 11.03 6.10 -2.02
C GLY A 73 10.70 5.29 -0.76
N PHE A 74 9.42 5.11 -0.44
CA PHE A 74 8.99 4.21 0.62
C PHE A 74 9.22 2.74 0.24
N ASP A 75 9.50 1.90 1.25
CA ASP A 75 9.41 0.45 1.10
C ASP A 75 7.93 0.04 1.15
N VAL A 76 7.37 -0.34 0.01
CA VAL A 76 5.94 -0.66 -0.08
C VAL A 76 5.70 -2.17 -0.08
N PHE A 77 4.76 -2.58 0.76
CA PHE A 77 4.31 -3.95 0.92
C PHE A 77 2.80 -3.98 0.67
N VAL A 78 2.33 -4.84 -0.22
CA VAL A 78 0.91 -4.97 -0.54
C VAL A 78 0.43 -6.33 -0.06
N VAL A 79 -0.61 -6.34 0.78
CA VAL A 79 -1.26 -7.58 1.24
C VAL A 79 -2.28 -7.99 0.18
N THR A 80 -1.89 -8.93 -0.68
CA THR A 80 -2.63 -9.21 -1.92
C THR A 80 -3.92 -9.98 -1.71
N ASP A 81 -4.01 -10.79 -0.66
CA ASP A 81 -5.18 -11.57 -0.28
C ASP A 81 -6.16 -10.81 0.64
N ALA A 82 -5.67 -9.77 1.32
CA ALA A 82 -6.51 -8.75 1.96
C ALA A 82 -6.87 -7.58 1.03
N SER A 83 -6.60 -7.73 -0.29
CA SER A 83 -6.95 -6.75 -1.31
C SER A 83 -7.87 -7.36 -2.37
N GLY A 84 -8.81 -6.57 -2.89
CA GLY A 84 -9.84 -7.09 -3.77
C GLY A 84 -10.32 -6.13 -4.85
N THR A 85 -10.88 -6.69 -5.91
CA THR A 85 -11.60 -5.98 -6.98
C THR A 85 -12.64 -6.92 -7.59
N PHE A 86 -13.59 -6.37 -8.35
CA PHE A 86 -14.65 -7.14 -8.99
C PHE A 86 -14.24 -7.79 -10.33
N ASN A 87 -13.07 -7.44 -10.88
CA ASN A 87 -12.60 -7.92 -12.17
C ASN A 87 -11.14 -8.39 -12.11
N GLU A 88 -10.89 -9.65 -12.45
CA GLU A 88 -9.55 -10.24 -12.39
C GLU A 88 -8.57 -9.61 -13.37
N VAL A 89 -9.00 -9.20 -14.57
CA VAL A 89 -8.13 -8.54 -15.55
C VAL A 89 -7.61 -7.23 -14.97
N THR A 90 -8.51 -6.47 -14.33
CA THR A 90 -8.18 -5.22 -13.66
C THR A 90 -7.24 -5.44 -12.47
N ARG A 91 -7.45 -6.52 -11.70
CA ARG A 91 -6.55 -6.96 -10.60
C ARG A 91 -5.13 -7.20 -11.12
N TYR A 92 -4.99 -8.03 -12.14
CA TYR A 92 -3.68 -8.40 -12.69
C TYR A 92 -2.96 -7.20 -13.33
N ALA A 93 -3.69 -6.32 -14.01
CA ALA A 93 -3.13 -5.10 -14.56
C ALA A 93 -2.59 -4.17 -13.44
N ALA A 94 -3.32 -4.03 -12.33
CA ALA A 94 -2.88 -3.26 -11.18
C ALA A 94 -1.64 -3.86 -10.52
N TRP A 95 -1.63 -5.18 -10.27
CA TRP A 95 -0.47 -5.87 -9.72
C TRP A 95 0.76 -5.74 -10.61
N THR A 96 0.60 -5.92 -11.92
CA THR A 96 1.69 -5.78 -12.90
C THR A 96 2.29 -4.37 -12.86
N ARG A 97 1.45 -3.34 -12.71
CA ARG A 97 1.89 -1.94 -12.62
C ARG A 97 2.70 -1.67 -11.35
N MET A 98 2.30 -2.24 -10.22
CA MET A 98 2.97 -2.02 -8.93
C MET A 98 4.20 -2.92 -8.70
N ALA A 99 4.23 -4.11 -9.32
CA ALA A 99 5.21 -5.18 -9.12
C ALA A 99 6.68 -4.75 -9.24
N ALA A 100 6.95 -3.69 -10.00
CA ALA A 100 8.32 -3.20 -10.21
C ALA A 100 8.97 -2.62 -8.94
N GLY A 101 8.18 -2.14 -7.98
CA GLY A 101 8.68 -1.40 -6.81
C GLY A 101 8.04 -1.80 -5.47
N MET A 102 7.22 -2.85 -5.43
CA MET A 102 6.57 -3.30 -4.19
C MET A 102 6.84 -4.76 -3.93
N CYS A 103 6.62 -5.13 -2.67
CA CYS A 103 6.64 -6.48 -2.20
C CYS A 103 5.21 -7.00 -2.00
N ALA A 104 4.82 -8.07 -2.69
CA ALA A 104 3.56 -8.75 -2.40
C ALA A 104 3.71 -9.63 -1.15
N ILE A 105 2.72 -9.57 -0.26
CA ILE A 105 2.59 -10.39 0.94
C ILE A 105 1.25 -11.13 0.86
N ASP A 106 1.27 -12.42 1.16
CA ASP A 106 0.08 -13.20 1.48
C ASP A 106 0.10 -13.68 2.94
N GLU A 107 -1.08 -13.99 3.47
CA GLU A 107 -1.36 -14.48 4.82
C GLU A 107 -0.76 -15.88 5.04
N LEU A 108 -0.54 -16.64 3.95
CA LEU A 108 0.02 -18.00 4.02
C LEU A 108 1.53 -18.03 4.25
N ASP A 109 2.29 -17.04 3.77
CA ASP A 109 3.75 -17.02 3.90
C ASP A 109 4.30 -15.90 4.79
N GLY A 110 3.57 -14.80 5.02
CA GLY A 110 4.06 -13.63 5.77
C GLY A 110 5.41 -13.10 5.26
N ARG A 111 5.77 -13.47 4.03
CA ARG A 111 7.06 -13.25 3.39
C ARG A 111 6.83 -12.54 2.08
N CYS A 112 7.86 -11.82 1.67
CA CYS A 112 7.86 -11.16 0.38
C CYS A 112 7.89 -12.16 -0.75
N GLN A 113 6.79 -12.30 -1.45
CA GLN A 113 6.74 -12.98 -2.73
C GLN A 113 7.18 -11.96 -3.78
N ARG A 114 8.47 -11.97 -4.12
CA ARG A 114 8.93 -11.19 -5.28
C ARG A 114 8.15 -11.70 -6.49
N THR A 115 7.33 -10.86 -7.11
CA THR A 115 7.03 -11.02 -8.54
C THR A 115 8.37 -10.86 -9.26
N ALA A 116 8.91 -11.98 -9.70
CA ALA A 116 10.21 -12.06 -10.34
C ALA A 116 10.32 -11.05 -11.49
N SER A 117 11.44 -10.33 -11.52
CA SER A 117 12.06 -9.85 -12.76
C SER A 117 13.45 -10.46 -12.82
#